data_AF-F4ZC49-F1
#
_entry.id   AF-F4ZC49-F1
#
_cell.length_a   1.000
_cell.length_b   1.000
_cell.length_c   1.000
_cell.angle_alpha   90.00
_cell.angle_beta   90.00
_cell.angle_gamma   90.00
#
_symmetry.space_group_name_H-M   'P 1'
#
loop_
_entity.id
_entity.type
_entity.pdbx_description
1 polymer ?
#
loop_
_entity_poly.entity_id
_entity_poly.type
_entity_poly.pdbx_seq_one_letter_code
_entity_poly.pdbx_strand_id
1 'polypeptide(L)'
;YEDEPVDNMHAYLSVLESRNEMSGEYVVKCLHTYGICVIDNFLGETKGLSILAEVKGLHNMDKITSGQLVNRSLGSNAQRIRDDLITWVDGREAGCSNIQFLISSMDAVILKCTRKLKKCTINGRTKAMVACYPGPSTGYLRPVDNPNKDWDSKSDGGTLHIYPENESRIASIEPTFDRLLFFWSDRRNPHEVMPTTKTRYAITVWYYDAVERKQAVEKFTENQKPGRR
;
A
#
# COMPACT_ATOMS: atom_id res chain seq x y z
N TYR A 1 18.23 -19.21 40.98
CA TYR A 1 18.56 -19.63 39.61
C TYR A 1 17.45 -19.09 38.74
N GLU A 2 17.73 -17.93 38.17
CA GLU A 2 16.85 -17.22 37.24
C GLU A 2 17.07 -17.86 35.87
N ASP A 3 16.09 -18.63 35.39
CA ASP A 3 16.14 -19.19 34.03
C ASP A 3 15.76 -18.10 33.02
N GLU A 4 16.65 -17.91 32.06
CA GLU A 4 16.71 -16.75 31.18
C GLU A 4 15.60 -16.70 30.10
N PRO A 5 14.89 -15.56 29.94
CA PRO A 5 13.97 -15.32 28.82
C PRO A 5 14.64 -15.01 27.47
N VAL A 6 15.98 -15.07 27.39
CA VAL A 6 16.77 -14.54 26.28
C VAL A 6 16.83 -15.49 25.07
N ASP A 7 16.84 -16.81 25.30
CA ASP A 7 17.00 -17.82 24.24
C ASP A 7 15.78 -17.87 23.29
N ASN A 8 14.58 -17.73 23.84
CA ASN A 8 13.33 -17.72 23.06
C ASN A 8 13.20 -16.46 22.18
N MET A 9 13.69 -15.31 22.67
CA MET A 9 13.66 -14.07 21.89
C MET A 9 14.60 -14.14 20.67
N HIS A 10 15.80 -14.68 20.85
CA HIS A 10 16.76 -14.82 19.76
C HIS A 10 16.24 -15.80 18.67
N ALA A 11 15.66 -16.93 19.08
CA ALA A 11 15.03 -17.87 18.16
C ALA A 11 13.88 -17.22 17.37
N TYR A 12 13.01 -16.48 18.06
CA TYR A 12 11.90 -15.76 17.43
C TYR A 12 12.37 -14.71 16.42
N LEU A 13 13.37 -13.89 16.78
CA LEU A 13 13.94 -12.88 15.89
C LEU A 13 14.61 -13.52 14.66
N SER A 14 15.31 -14.64 14.84
CA SER A 14 15.92 -15.41 13.73
C SER A 14 14.87 -15.93 12.74
N VAL A 15 13.74 -16.45 13.25
CA VAL A 15 12.62 -16.89 12.40
C VAL A 15 12.02 -15.72 11.62
N LEU A 16 11.80 -14.57 12.28
CA LEU A 16 11.30 -13.36 11.61
C LEU A 16 12.26 -12.86 10.54
N GLU A 17 13.56 -12.84 10.82
CA GLU A 17 14.55 -12.42 9.86
C GLU A 17 14.59 -13.34 8.64
N SER A 18 14.61 -14.66 8.87
CA SER A 18 14.58 -15.67 7.81
C SER A 18 13.33 -15.55 6.94
N ARG A 19 12.18 -15.32 7.58
CA ARG A 19 10.91 -15.08 6.89
C ARG A 19 10.99 -13.82 6.01
N ASN A 20 11.47 -12.71 6.55
CA ASN A 20 11.59 -11.45 5.81
C ASN A 20 12.58 -11.58 4.64
N GLU A 21 13.66 -12.34 4.82
CA GLU A 21 14.63 -12.63 3.76
C GLU A 21 13.93 -13.37 2.61
N MET A 22 13.25 -14.48 2.90
CA MET A 22 12.50 -15.27 1.90
C MET A 22 11.44 -14.43 1.19
N SER A 23 10.66 -13.64 1.93
CA SER A 23 9.67 -12.72 1.34
C SER A 23 10.35 -11.70 0.42
N GLY A 24 11.48 -11.13 0.82
CA GLY A 24 12.25 -10.21 -0.01
C GLY A 24 12.75 -10.85 -1.31
N GLU A 25 13.26 -12.09 -1.26
CA GLU A 25 13.70 -12.80 -2.46
C GLU A 25 12.54 -13.05 -3.43
N TYR A 26 11.41 -13.49 -2.88
CA TYR A 26 10.20 -13.75 -3.64
C TYR A 26 9.68 -12.48 -4.31
N VAL A 27 9.60 -11.38 -3.57
CA VAL A 27 9.19 -10.07 -4.09
C VAL A 27 10.10 -9.62 -5.23
N VAL A 28 11.41 -9.69 -5.05
CA VAL A 28 12.38 -9.29 -6.09
C VAL A 28 12.21 -10.15 -7.35
N LYS A 29 12.08 -11.46 -7.19
CA LYS A 29 11.87 -12.39 -8.31
C LYS A 29 10.59 -12.05 -9.07
N CYS A 30 9.48 -11.85 -8.38
CA CYS A 30 8.19 -11.53 -8.97
C CYS A 30 8.17 -10.16 -9.63
N LEU A 31 8.74 -9.13 -9.00
CA LEU A 31 8.82 -7.79 -9.57
C LEU A 31 9.71 -7.72 -10.82
N HIS A 32 10.78 -8.53 -10.89
CA HIS A 32 11.60 -8.64 -12.11
C HIS A 32 10.89 -9.42 -13.22
N THR A 33 10.16 -10.50 -12.88
CA THR A 33 9.54 -11.37 -13.89
C THR A 33 8.22 -10.83 -14.41
N TYR A 34 7.37 -10.32 -13.51
CA TYR A 34 5.98 -9.98 -13.80
C TYR A 34 5.64 -8.50 -13.52
N GLY A 35 6.54 -7.77 -12.85
CA GLY A 35 6.26 -6.40 -12.41
C GLY A 35 5.25 -6.27 -11.27
N ILE A 36 4.74 -7.40 -10.76
CA ILE A 36 3.70 -7.53 -9.72
C ILE A 36 4.06 -8.73 -8.83
N CYS A 37 3.78 -8.66 -7.52
CA CYS A 37 3.95 -9.72 -6.55
C CYS A 37 2.80 -9.70 -5.53
N VAL A 38 2.24 -10.87 -5.20
CA VAL A 38 1.17 -11.04 -4.21
C VAL A 38 1.68 -11.96 -3.09
N ILE A 39 1.44 -11.58 -1.85
CA ILE A 39 1.70 -12.41 -0.67
C ILE A 39 0.40 -12.51 0.14
N ASP A 40 -0.17 -13.70 0.22
CA ASP A 40 -1.33 -13.98 1.06
C ASP A 40 -0.93 -14.36 2.49
N ASN A 41 -1.84 -14.13 3.45
CA ASN A 41 -1.63 -14.41 4.86
C ASN A 41 -0.37 -13.71 5.42
N PHE A 42 -0.21 -12.43 5.10
CA PHE A 42 1.00 -11.67 5.42
C PHE A 42 1.20 -11.44 6.93
N LEU A 43 0.19 -11.16 7.73
CA LEU A 43 0.36 -10.95 9.18
C LEU A 43 -0.40 -11.97 10.03
N GLY A 44 -1.20 -12.80 9.39
CA GLY A 44 -2.10 -13.76 10.02
C GLY A 44 -3.40 -13.10 10.50
N GLU A 45 -4.39 -13.94 10.74
CA GLU A 45 -5.77 -13.54 11.03
C GLU A 45 -5.89 -12.58 12.22
N THR A 46 -5.24 -12.92 13.35
CA THR A 46 -5.32 -12.11 14.58
C THR A 46 -4.82 -10.69 14.36
N LYS A 47 -3.70 -10.53 13.66
CA LYS A 47 -3.10 -9.21 13.41
C LYS A 47 -3.89 -8.46 12.35
N GLY A 48 -4.33 -9.13 11.29
CA GLY A 48 -5.23 -8.56 10.28
C GLY A 48 -6.52 -8.00 10.89
N LEU A 49 -7.14 -8.72 11.85
CA LEU A 49 -8.37 -8.27 12.51
C LEU A 49 -8.13 -7.04 13.39
N SER A 50 -6.98 -6.98 14.06
CA SER A 50 -6.57 -5.83 14.86
C SER A 50 -6.38 -4.59 13.97
N ILE A 51 -5.76 -4.74 12.80
CA ILE A 51 -5.60 -3.66 11.82
C ILE A 51 -6.97 -3.20 11.28
N LEU A 52 -7.86 -4.15 10.94
CA LEU A 52 -9.21 -3.82 10.48
C LEU A 52 -9.98 -3.00 11.52
N ALA A 53 -9.85 -3.33 12.81
CA ALA A 53 -10.50 -2.59 13.89
C ALA A 53 -10.01 -1.13 13.95
N GLU A 54 -8.70 -0.89 13.80
CA GLU A 54 -8.13 0.46 13.75
C GLU A 54 -8.61 1.23 12.51
N VAL A 55 -8.63 0.59 11.34
CA VAL A 55 -9.13 1.21 10.10
C VAL A 55 -10.61 1.60 10.22
N LYS A 56 -11.44 0.73 10.78
CA LYS A 56 -12.86 1.04 11.07
C LYS A 56 -12.98 2.17 12.10
N GLY A 57 -12.11 2.20 13.11
CA GLY A 57 -12.03 3.30 14.07
C GLY A 57 -11.73 4.64 13.41
N LEU A 58 -10.76 4.68 12.48
CA LEU A 58 -10.44 5.87 11.69
C LEU A 58 -11.61 6.34 10.84
N HIS A 59 -12.34 5.40 10.24
CA HIS A 59 -13.53 5.68 9.44
C HIS A 59 -14.67 6.29 10.27
N ASN A 60 -14.94 5.72 11.44
CA ASN A 60 -16.04 6.17 12.30
C ASN A 60 -15.79 7.53 12.99
N MET A 61 -14.54 8.00 13.04
CA MET A 61 -14.19 9.28 13.66
C MET A 61 -14.24 10.47 12.67
N ASP A 62 -14.82 10.31 11.48
CA ASP A 62 -14.83 11.30 10.39
C ASP A 62 -13.44 11.86 10.03
N LYS A 63 -12.37 11.12 10.36
CA LYS A 63 -10.98 11.48 10.03
C LYS A 63 -10.62 11.16 8.58
N ILE A 64 -11.57 10.61 7.82
CA ILE A 64 -11.39 10.23 6.43
C ILE A 64 -12.05 11.29 5.54
N THR A 65 -11.28 11.85 4.62
CA THR A 65 -11.70 12.94 3.70
C THR A 65 -11.78 12.42 2.27
N SER A 66 -12.60 13.01 1.40
CA SER A 66 -12.67 12.61 -0.01
C SER A 66 -11.28 12.65 -0.69
N GLY A 67 -10.92 11.58 -1.40
CA GLY A 67 -9.64 11.47 -2.09
C GLY A 67 -9.45 12.56 -3.15
N GLN A 68 -8.31 13.28 -3.08
CA GLN A 68 -7.93 14.29 -4.08
C GLN A 68 -6.64 13.90 -4.80
N LEU A 69 -6.52 14.29 -6.08
CA LEU A 69 -5.28 14.16 -6.84
C LEU A 69 -4.21 15.14 -6.34
N VAL A 70 -2.95 14.72 -6.39
CA VAL A 70 -1.78 15.49 -5.93
C VAL A 70 -1.41 16.64 -6.89
N ASN A 71 -1.97 16.68 -8.11
CA ASN A 71 -1.65 17.69 -9.12
C ASN A 71 -2.90 18.50 -9.51
N ARG A 72 -3.07 19.70 -8.92
CA ARG A 72 -4.10 20.67 -9.35
C ARG A 72 -3.49 21.62 -10.38
N SER A 73 -3.62 21.33 -11.68
CA SER A 73 -3.57 22.40 -12.67
C SER A 73 -4.90 23.15 -12.63
N LEU A 74 -4.84 24.47 -12.50
CA LEU A 74 -5.98 25.38 -12.49
C LEU A 74 -6.90 25.17 -13.71
N GLY A 75 -8.22 25.10 -13.47
CA GLY A 75 -9.22 25.19 -14.53
C GLY A 75 -10.43 24.28 -14.30
N SER A 76 -11.56 24.90 -13.97
CA SER A 76 -12.96 24.47 -14.15
C SER A 76 -13.25 23.04 -14.63
N ASN A 77 -14.15 22.37 -13.89
CA ASN A 77 -14.68 21.00 -14.06
C ASN A 77 -13.77 19.87 -13.55
N ALA A 78 -13.52 19.87 -12.24
CA ALA A 78 -13.09 18.66 -11.55
C ALA A 78 -14.23 17.62 -11.62
N GLN A 79 -14.25 16.81 -12.69
CA GLN A 79 -14.98 15.55 -12.69
C GLN A 79 -14.59 14.81 -11.40
N ARG A 80 -15.57 14.23 -10.70
CA ARG A 80 -15.32 13.36 -9.55
C ARG A 80 -14.56 12.15 -10.06
N ILE A 81 -13.24 12.21 -9.99
CA ILE A 81 -12.39 11.13 -10.53
C ILE A 81 -12.26 10.01 -9.48
N ARG A 82 -12.43 10.30 -8.18
CA ARG A 82 -12.35 9.34 -7.04
C ARG A 82 -13.62 9.40 -6.18
N ASP A 83 -14.15 8.23 -5.85
CA ASP A 83 -15.29 8.06 -4.92
C ASP A 83 -14.84 7.57 -3.52
N ASP A 84 -13.54 7.34 -3.30
CA ASP A 84 -13.04 6.87 -2.02
C ASP A 84 -12.77 8.00 -1.02
N LEU A 85 -12.91 7.64 0.25
CA LEU A 85 -12.50 8.44 1.39
C LEU A 85 -11.09 7.99 1.78
N ILE A 86 -10.13 8.92 1.89
CA ILE A 86 -8.76 8.64 2.35
C ILE A 86 -8.37 9.39 3.61
N THR A 87 -7.47 8.80 4.38
CA THR A 87 -6.71 9.47 5.44
C THR A 87 -5.26 9.02 5.40
N TRP A 88 -4.34 9.88 5.84
CA TRP A 88 -2.91 9.60 5.84
C TRP A 88 -2.40 9.46 7.27
N VAL A 89 -1.91 8.27 7.62
CA VAL A 89 -1.44 7.93 8.95
C VAL A 89 0.04 7.55 8.93
N ASP A 90 0.78 7.95 9.95
CA ASP A 90 2.17 7.53 10.13
C ASP A 90 2.36 6.43 11.19
N GLY A 91 1.26 6.01 11.83
CA GLY A 91 1.22 4.94 12.82
C GLY A 91 1.53 5.42 14.25
N ARG A 92 1.90 6.69 14.44
CA ARG A 92 2.12 7.27 15.77
C ARG A 92 0.86 7.88 16.36
N GLU A 93 -0.22 7.95 15.59
CA GLU A 93 -1.52 8.42 16.04
C GLU A 93 -2.12 7.46 17.09
N ALA A 94 -2.88 8.02 18.03
CA ALA A 94 -3.59 7.21 19.02
C ALA A 94 -4.56 6.23 18.33
N GLY A 95 -4.44 4.94 18.65
CA GLY A 95 -5.25 3.88 18.04
C GLY A 95 -4.76 3.41 16.66
N CYS A 96 -3.50 3.65 16.30
CA CYS A 96 -2.90 3.21 15.03
C CYS A 96 -1.66 2.29 15.21
N SER A 97 -1.52 1.61 16.35
CA SER A 97 -0.33 0.82 16.66
C SER A 97 -0.25 -0.47 15.83
N ASN A 98 -1.37 -1.08 15.46
CA ASN A 98 -1.36 -2.22 14.57
C ASN A 98 -1.11 -1.79 13.10
N ILE A 99 -1.60 -0.62 12.69
CA ILE A 99 -1.23 -0.02 11.40
C ILE A 99 0.28 0.27 11.36
N GLN A 100 0.86 0.80 12.45
CA GLN A 100 2.31 1.00 12.56
C GLN A 100 3.08 -0.32 12.43
N PHE A 101 2.57 -1.39 13.04
CA PHE A 101 3.17 -2.72 12.93
C PHE A 101 3.14 -3.24 11.49
N LEU A 102 2.03 -3.03 10.76
CA LEU A 102 1.94 -3.34 9.32
C LEU A 102 2.99 -2.57 8.53
N ILE A 103 3.07 -1.25 8.71
CA ILE A 103 4.05 -0.40 8.01
C ILE A 103 5.48 -0.90 8.28
N SER A 104 5.80 -1.20 9.54
CA SER A 104 7.13 -1.69 9.93
C SER A 104 7.45 -3.07 9.33
N SER A 105 6.44 -3.93 9.20
CA SER A 105 6.58 -5.24 8.56
C SER A 105 6.82 -5.11 7.06
N MET A 106 6.12 -4.19 6.38
CA MET A 106 6.36 -3.87 4.98
C MET A 106 7.76 -3.30 4.76
N ASP A 107 8.19 -2.37 5.63
CA ASP A 107 9.54 -1.78 5.60
C ASP A 107 10.63 -2.84 5.76
N ALA A 108 10.42 -3.82 6.64
CA ALA A 108 11.36 -4.93 6.84
C ALA A 108 11.52 -5.78 5.56
N VAL A 109 10.44 -6.09 4.85
CA VAL A 109 10.50 -6.81 3.57
C VAL A 109 11.19 -5.97 2.50
N ILE A 110 10.84 -4.69 2.37
CA ILE A 110 11.45 -3.77 1.39
C ILE A 110 12.94 -3.57 1.64
N LEU A 111 13.39 -3.56 2.90
CA LEU A 111 14.81 -3.49 3.22
C LEU A 111 15.58 -4.69 2.66
N LYS A 112 15.00 -5.89 2.72
CA LYS A 112 15.56 -7.10 2.09
C LYS A 112 15.55 -7.00 0.56
N CYS A 113 14.51 -6.40 -0.03
CA CYS A 113 14.45 -6.13 -1.47
C CYS A 113 15.52 -5.15 -1.94
N THR A 114 15.74 -4.05 -1.20
CA THR A 114 16.63 -2.94 -1.59
C THR A 114 18.07 -3.42 -1.79
N ARG A 115 18.52 -4.38 -0.99
CA ARG A 115 19.85 -5.01 -1.15
C ARG A 115 20.02 -5.76 -2.48
N LYS A 116 18.91 -6.14 -3.13
CA LYS A 116 18.88 -6.99 -4.33
C LYS A 116 18.39 -6.24 -5.59
N LEU A 117 17.60 -5.17 -5.42
CA LEU A 117 17.15 -4.29 -6.50
C LEU A 117 18.26 -3.30 -6.88
N LYS A 118 19.25 -3.77 -7.65
CA LYS A 118 20.46 -3.00 -8.03
C LYS A 118 20.22 -1.63 -8.70
N LYS A 119 19.00 -1.36 -9.19
CA LYS A 119 18.64 -0.13 -9.92
C LYS A 119 17.78 0.84 -9.10
N CYS A 120 17.30 0.46 -7.91
CA CYS A 120 16.43 1.30 -7.10
C CYS A 120 17.00 1.40 -5.68
N THR A 121 17.36 2.60 -5.26
CA THR A 121 17.80 2.86 -3.88
C THR A 121 16.62 3.36 -3.07
N ILE A 122 15.92 2.45 -2.39
CA ILE A 122 14.76 2.84 -1.58
C ILE A 122 15.23 3.37 -0.23
N ASN A 123 14.96 4.64 0.06
CA ASN A 123 15.40 5.30 1.31
C ASN A 123 14.29 6.06 2.05
N GLY A 124 13.04 5.89 1.62
CA GLY A 124 11.91 6.54 2.24
C GLY A 124 10.59 6.08 1.65
N ARG A 125 9.51 6.46 2.32
CA ARG A 125 8.15 6.18 1.90
C ARG A 125 7.21 7.31 2.29
N THR A 126 6.00 7.29 1.73
CA THR A 126 4.89 8.13 2.20
C THR A 126 4.44 7.74 3.62
N LYS A 127 3.55 8.55 4.20
CA LYS A 127 2.60 8.05 5.19
C LYS A 127 1.75 6.93 4.58
N ALA A 128 1.19 6.05 5.40
CA ALA A 128 0.22 5.07 4.92
C ALA A 128 -1.10 5.76 4.58
N MET A 129 -1.56 5.58 3.36
CA MET A 129 -2.86 6.06 2.93
C MET A 129 -3.88 4.96 3.23
N VAL A 130 -4.76 5.21 4.19
CA VAL A 130 -5.92 4.36 4.46
C VAL A 130 -7.06 4.85 3.58
N ALA A 131 -7.55 4.00 2.68
CA ALA A 131 -8.67 4.29 1.80
C ALA A 131 -9.90 3.44 2.18
N CYS A 132 -11.07 4.06 2.09
CA CYS A 132 -12.39 3.48 2.33
C CYS A 132 -13.24 3.78 1.09
N TYR A 133 -13.76 2.74 0.45
CA TYR A 133 -14.68 2.83 -0.67
C TYR A 133 -16.06 2.49 -0.13
N PRO A 134 -16.87 3.48 0.29
CA PRO A 134 -18.24 3.21 0.75
C PRO A 134 -19.06 2.66 -0.42
N GLY A 135 -19.63 1.46 -0.28
CA GLY A 135 -20.57 0.95 -1.29
C GLY A 135 -21.91 1.71 -1.26
N PRO A 136 -22.73 1.68 -2.32
CA PRO A 136 -22.45 1.35 -3.71
C PRO A 136 -21.85 2.56 -4.45
N SER A 137 -20.64 2.41 -5.01
CA SER A 137 -19.95 3.45 -5.78
C SER A 137 -20.21 3.29 -7.28
N THR A 138 -20.40 4.41 -8.00
CA THR A 138 -20.72 4.42 -9.44
C THR A 138 -19.50 4.39 -10.35
N GLY A 139 -18.30 4.28 -9.78
CA GLY A 139 -17.08 3.94 -10.50
C GLY A 139 -16.06 5.07 -10.63
N TYR A 140 -14.80 4.63 -10.64
CA TYR A 140 -13.54 5.28 -10.98
C TYR A 140 -12.58 5.72 -9.82
N LEU A 141 -11.29 5.31 -10.00
CA LEU A 141 -9.97 5.54 -9.33
C LEU A 141 -9.47 4.77 -8.06
N ARG A 142 -8.12 4.67 -8.01
CA ARG A 142 -7.15 3.78 -7.28
C ARG A 142 -6.59 4.39 -5.96
N PRO A 143 -5.99 3.67 -4.95
CA PRO A 143 -5.43 2.28 -4.88
C PRO A 143 -5.67 1.41 -3.57
N VAL A 144 -5.31 0.10 -3.70
CA VAL A 144 -4.66 -1.00 -2.87
C VAL A 144 -5.04 -1.44 -1.41
N ASP A 145 -5.32 -2.76 -1.28
CA ASP A 145 -5.38 -3.75 -0.15
C ASP A 145 -6.48 -3.79 0.93
N ASN A 146 -7.43 -4.73 0.79
CA ASN A 146 -8.67 -4.80 1.58
C ASN A 146 -8.64 -5.69 2.83
N PRO A 147 -8.84 -5.11 4.03
CA PRO A 147 -8.95 -5.86 5.28
C PRO A 147 -10.35 -6.46 5.55
N ASN A 148 -11.23 -6.70 4.56
CA ASN A 148 -12.47 -7.44 4.84
C ASN A 148 -12.28 -8.97 4.78
N LYS A 149 -12.70 -9.66 5.85
CA LYS A 149 -12.53 -11.11 6.05
C LYS A 149 -13.34 -11.99 5.08
N ASP A 150 -14.50 -11.52 4.62
CA ASP A 150 -15.46 -12.31 3.83
C ASP A 150 -15.79 -11.62 2.49
N TRP A 151 -14.78 -11.45 1.64
CA TRP A 151 -14.94 -10.85 0.31
C TRP A 151 -15.17 -11.92 -0.76
N ASP A 152 -16.28 -11.83 -1.49
CA ASP A 152 -16.50 -12.61 -2.72
C ASP A 152 -16.46 -11.68 -3.92
N SER A 153 -15.39 -11.74 -4.72
CA SER A 153 -15.19 -10.86 -5.87
C SER A 153 -16.32 -10.92 -6.90
N LYS A 154 -17.02 -12.06 -7.01
CA LYS A 154 -18.11 -12.26 -7.97
C LYS A 154 -19.38 -11.51 -7.60
N SER A 155 -19.64 -11.36 -6.29
CA SER A 155 -20.84 -10.70 -5.78
C SER A 155 -20.57 -9.30 -5.23
N ASP A 156 -19.37 -9.08 -4.69
CA ASP A 156 -18.97 -7.85 -4.02
C ASP A 156 -18.18 -6.88 -4.91
N GLY A 157 -17.61 -7.37 -6.01
CA GLY A 157 -16.80 -6.56 -6.94
C GLY A 157 -15.44 -6.17 -6.35
N GLY A 158 -15.00 -4.92 -6.56
CA GLY A 158 -13.82 -4.33 -5.90
C GLY A 158 -12.45 -4.90 -6.30
N THR A 159 -12.41 -5.76 -7.33
CA THR A 159 -11.17 -6.32 -7.89
C THR A 159 -10.26 -5.21 -8.38
N LEU A 160 -8.96 -5.31 -8.10
CA LEU A 160 -7.94 -4.45 -8.68
C LEU A 160 -7.46 -5.05 -10.00
N HIS A 161 -7.73 -4.38 -11.10
CA HIS A 161 -7.17 -4.74 -12.41
C HIS A 161 -5.88 -3.96 -12.60
N ILE A 162 -4.80 -4.67 -12.91
CA ILE A 162 -3.53 -4.09 -13.37
C ILE A 162 -3.32 -4.52 -14.82
N TYR A 163 -2.89 -3.56 -15.64
CA TYR A 163 -2.66 -3.69 -17.07
C TYR A 163 -1.17 -3.53 -17.36
N PRO A 164 -0.33 -4.59 -17.19
CA PRO A 164 1.11 -4.44 -17.36
C PRO A 164 1.47 -4.03 -18.80
N GLU A 165 2.35 -3.05 -18.93
CA GLU A 165 2.81 -2.56 -20.23
C GLU A 165 3.50 -3.71 -20.99
N ASN A 166 3.13 -3.89 -22.26
CA ASN A 166 3.59 -4.96 -23.14
C ASN A 166 3.09 -6.39 -22.80
N GLU A 167 2.09 -6.52 -21.92
CA GLU A 167 1.37 -7.77 -21.72
C GLU A 167 -0.05 -7.68 -22.26
N SER A 168 -0.53 -8.74 -22.88
CA SER A 168 -1.93 -8.85 -23.33
C SER A 168 -2.87 -9.24 -22.19
N ARG A 169 -2.32 -9.74 -21.07
CA ARG A 169 -3.07 -10.26 -19.94
C ARG A 169 -3.24 -9.19 -18.87
N ILE A 170 -4.45 -9.12 -18.34
CA ILE A 170 -4.80 -8.28 -17.19
C ILE A 170 -4.55 -9.08 -15.92
N ALA A 171 -3.79 -8.52 -14.97
CA ALA A 171 -3.67 -9.09 -13.64
C ALA A 171 -4.88 -8.64 -12.79
N SER A 172 -5.77 -9.58 -12.51
CA SER A 172 -6.96 -9.36 -11.68
C SER A 172 -6.67 -9.79 -10.25
N ILE A 173 -6.56 -8.83 -9.33
CA ILE A 173 -6.20 -9.07 -7.93
C ILE A 173 -7.43 -8.84 -7.06
N GLU A 174 -7.92 -9.93 -6.48
CA GLU A 174 -9.02 -9.86 -5.54
C GLU A 174 -8.58 -9.17 -4.24
N PRO A 175 -9.45 -8.36 -3.63
CA PRO A 175 -9.18 -7.65 -2.39
C PRO A 175 -9.36 -8.61 -1.20
N THR A 176 -8.53 -9.67 -1.17
CA THR A 176 -8.53 -10.72 -0.15
C THR A 176 -7.96 -10.21 1.17
N PHE A 177 -8.53 -10.67 2.29
CA PHE A 177 -8.05 -10.36 3.63
C PHE A 177 -6.58 -10.75 3.83
N ASP A 178 -5.81 -9.89 4.50
CA ASP A 178 -4.40 -10.13 4.83
C ASP A 178 -3.51 -10.45 3.61
N ARG A 179 -3.92 -9.96 2.43
CA ARG A 179 -3.12 -9.94 1.20
C ARG A 179 -2.27 -8.67 1.17
N LEU A 180 -0.99 -8.85 0.86
CA LEU A 180 -0.05 -7.78 0.55
C LEU A 180 0.30 -7.81 -0.93
N LEU A 181 0.16 -6.67 -1.60
CA LEU A 181 0.46 -6.51 -3.03
C LEU A 181 1.63 -5.55 -3.26
N PHE A 182 2.61 -5.97 -4.06
CA PHE A 182 3.67 -5.12 -4.58
C PHE A 182 3.55 -5.01 -6.11
N PHE A 183 3.74 -3.82 -6.65
CA PHE A 183 3.91 -3.60 -8.09
C PHE A 183 4.64 -2.28 -8.33
N TRP A 184 5.25 -2.14 -9.52
CA TRP A 184 5.90 -0.88 -9.91
C TRP A 184 4.87 0.23 -10.06
N SER A 185 5.09 1.38 -9.43
CA SER A 185 4.14 2.50 -9.40
C SER A 185 4.15 3.39 -10.65
N ASP A 186 5.10 3.17 -11.57
CA ASP A 186 5.23 3.99 -12.78
C ASP A 186 4.28 3.52 -13.91
N ARG A 187 4.51 4.06 -15.11
CA ARG A 187 3.72 3.80 -16.31
C ARG A 187 3.67 2.32 -16.75
N ARG A 188 4.49 1.44 -16.16
CA ARG A 188 4.46 -0.01 -16.45
C ARG A 188 3.17 -0.67 -15.96
N ASN A 189 2.50 -0.10 -14.95
CA ASN A 189 1.31 -0.70 -14.35
C ASN A 189 0.12 0.28 -14.22
N PRO A 190 -0.50 0.70 -15.33
CA PRO A 190 -1.86 1.22 -15.30
C PRO A 190 -2.77 0.24 -14.54
N HIS A 191 -3.66 0.75 -13.69
CA HIS A 191 -4.53 -0.08 -12.87
C HIS A 191 -5.82 0.65 -12.52
N GLU A 192 -6.86 -0.10 -12.17
CA GLU A 192 -8.13 0.45 -11.71
C GLU A 192 -8.79 -0.49 -10.69
N VAL A 193 -9.57 0.07 -9.79
CA VAL A 193 -10.39 -0.70 -8.85
C VAL A 193 -11.78 -0.78 -9.45
N MET A 194 -12.26 -2.00 -9.68
CA MET A 194 -13.62 -2.25 -10.18
C MET A 194 -14.66 -1.78 -9.16
N PRO A 195 -15.88 -1.42 -9.59
CA PRO A 195 -16.95 -1.01 -8.68
C PRO A 195 -17.19 -2.03 -7.56
N THR A 196 -17.57 -1.53 -6.39
CA THR A 196 -17.83 -2.35 -5.21
C THR A 196 -19.23 -2.13 -4.66
N THR A 197 -19.88 -3.22 -4.24
CA THR A 197 -21.20 -3.19 -3.58
C THR A 197 -21.07 -3.14 -2.05
N LYS A 198 -19.92 -3.56 -1.50
CA LYS A 198 -19.60 -3.50 -0.07
C LYS A 198 -18.52 -2.47 0.22
N THR A 199 -18.47 -2.01 1.46
CA THR A 199 -17.40 -1.12 1.92
C THR A 199 -16.06 -1.83 1.80
N ARG A 200 -15.20 -1.37 0.90
CA ARG A 200 -13.84 -1.89 0.71
C ARG A 200 -12.86 -1.01 1.45
N TYR A 201 -11.94 -1.60 2.20
CA TYR A 201 -10.85 -0.84 2.82
C TYR A 201 -9.56 -1.07 2.02
N ALA A 202 -8.54 -0.27 2.29
CA ALA A 202 -7.28 -0.23 1.55
C ALA A 202 -6.19 0.41 2.41
N ILE A 203 -5.01 -0.19 2.55
CA ILE A 203 -3.84 0.52 3.10
C ILE A 203 -2.72 0.51 2.06
N THR A 204 -2.36 1.70 1.56
CA THR A 204 -1.31 1.85 0.55
C THR A 204 -0.13 2.64 1.08
N VAL A 205 1.08 2.19 0.78
CA VAL A 205 2.34 2.91 1.04
C VAL A 205 3.13 3.00 -0.26
N TRP A 206 3.70 4.17 -0.57
CA TRP A 206 4.61 4.34 -1.70
C TRP A 206 6.04 4.46 -1.21
N TYR A 207 6.91 3.60 -1.75
CA TYR A 207 8.34 3.64 -1.52
C TYR A 207 9.01 4.46 -2.63
N TYR A 208 9.94 5.33 -2.23
CA TYR A 208 10.63 6.23 -3.15
C TYR A 208 12.02 5.72 -3.50
N ASP A 209 12.38 5.80 -4.79
CA ASP A 209 13.78 5.80 -5.18
C ASP A 209 14.45 7.12 -4.76
N ALA A 210 15.63 7.01 -4.14
CA ALA A 210 16.37 8.13 -3.59
C ALA A 210 16.78 9.15 -4.65
N VAL A 211 17.17 8.69 -5.85
CA VAL A 211 17.63 9.55 -6.93
C VAL A 211 16.45 10.29 -7.54
N GLU A 212 15.38 9.55 -7.86
CA GLU A 212 14.16 10.14 -8.41
C GLU A 212 13.54 11.17 -7.46
N ARG A 213 13.48 10.84 -6.16
CA ARG A 213 12.97 11.75 -5.13
C ARG A 213 13.79 13.04 -5.05
N LYS A 214 15.12 12.94 -5.06
CA LYS A 214 16.01 14.10 -5.03
C LYS A 214 15.76 15.01 -6.22
N GLN A 215 15.70 14.45 -7.43
CA GLN A 215 15.41 15.20 -8.65
C GLN A 215 14.03 15.87 -8.64
N ALA A 216 13.00 15.19 -8.11
CA ALA A 216 11.66 15.75 -8.00
C ALA A 216 11.61 16.94 -7.02
N VAL A 217 12.29 16.84 -5.88
CA VAL A 217 12.39 17.93 -4.88
C VAL A 217 13.15 19.13 -5.46
N GLU A 218 14.24 18.89 -6.18
CA GLU A 218 15.02 19.94 -6.85
C GLU A 218 14.15 20.71 -7.86
N LYS A 219 13.47 20.00 -8.77
CA LYS A 219 12.56 20.60 -9.76
C LYS A 219 11.42 21.39 -9.12
N PHE A 220 10.83 20.86 -8.05
CA PHE A 220 9.75 21.54 -7.33
C PHE A 220 10.26 22.84 -6.69
N THR A 221 11.45 22.80 -6.07
CA THR A 221 12.08 23.97 -5.45
C THR A 221 12.46 25.02 -6.49
N GLU A 222 12.96 24.61 -7.66
CA GLU A 222 13.26 25.51 -8.78
C GLU A 222 12.00 26.22 -9.31
N ASN A 223 10.89 25.49 -9.47
CA ASN A 223 9.61 26.02 -9.93
C ASN A 223 8.93 26.97 -8.93
N GLN A 224 9.33 26.94 -7.66
CA GLN A 224 8.83 27.85 -6.61
C GLN A 224 9.66 29.12 -6.45
N LYS A 225 10.81 29.26 -7.14
CA LYS A 225 11.61 30.49 -7.09
C LYS A 225 10.85 31.63 -7.81
N PRO A 226 10.63 32.79 -7.16
CA PRO A 226 9.96 33.92 -7.78
C PRO A 226 10.89 34.52 -8.85
N GLY A 227 10.51 34.41 -10.12
CA GLY A 227 11.31 35.00 -11.22
C GLY A 227 11.10 34.44 -12.63
N ARG A 228 10.25 33.42 -12.83
CA ARG A 228 9.83 32.98 -14.16
C ARG A 228 8.31 32.84 -14.24
N ARG A 229 7.65 33.98 -14.41
CA ARG A 229 6.38 34.10 -15.14
C ARG A 229 6.60 35.12 -16.25
#